data_AF-A0A1M7A1U9-F1
#
_entry.id   AF-A0A1M7A1U9-F1
#
_cell.length_a   1.000
_cell.length_b   1.000
_cell.length_c   1.000
_cell.angle_alpha   90.00
_cell.angle_beta   90.00
_cell.angle_gamma   90.00
#
_symmetry.space_group_name_H-M   'P 1'
#
loop_
_entity.id
_entity.type
_entity.pdbx_description
1 polymer ?
#
loop_
_entity_poly.entity_id
_entity_poly.type
_entity_poly.pdbx_seq_one_letter_code
_entity_poly.pdbx_strand_id
1 'polypeptide(L)'
;MAFVDADDEVVEEALLVACEISICREECTQNQLVFFVKRGQAYAKIGYRIKPDIAFYYLESTPCKLHETRGNNVLRQKSLFTLLTDAPINFYFEDWSKLAGRTLMDFNTGFDLMPDGAIQAIGWSGLQVNVNREFYTADDITANTLAGDTRLSIHDYIEQMVLPDYDVVYYDHASLEVADILAFRPDSIKFFHCKKQSGEEPRCSVDDIYEVCGQAVKSAVWTNKKVLLNRLVYRNKGDTGNRVKKGSLDKLKEILMSINNPNLTVDIVIVQPGLKTTNHSGTQVEAYQRIRKLFSGAHAYLQTIGSCTLSVLAS
;
A
#
# COMPACT_ATOMS: atom_id res chain seq x y z
N MET A 1 -13.86 12.04 1.47
CA MET A 1 -14.93 11.35 2.20
C MET A 1 -14.98 11.95 3.60
N ALA A 2 -16.16 12.23 4.10
CA ALA A 2 -16.39 12.66 5.47
C ALA A 2 -17.05 11.52 6.27
N PHE A 3 -16.56 11.28 7.47
CA PHE A 3 -17.24 10.49 8.49
C PHE A 3 -18.20 11.42 9.22
N VAL A 4 -19.48 11.09 9.19
CA VAL A 4 -20.56 11.89 9.74
C VAL A 4 -21.27 11.09 10.81
N ASP A 5 -21.42 11.65 12.01
CA ASP A 5 -22.05 10.97 13.15
C ASP A 5 -23.59 11.00 13.08
N ALA A 6 -24.24 10.60 14.19
CA ALA A 6 -25.69 10.56 14.29
C ALA A 6 -26.35 11.96 14.30
N ASP A 7 -25.59 12.99 14.67
CA ASP A 7 -26.04 14.38 14.75
C ASP A 7 -25.78 15.15 13.43
N ASP A 8 -25.42 14.43 12.36
CA ASP A 8 -25.04 14.96 11.03
C ASP A 8 -23.74 15.82 11.06
N GLU A 9 -22.91 15.71 12.11
CA GLU A 9 -21.66 16.45 12.25
C GLU A 9 -20.47 15.68 11.65
N VAL A 10 -19.56 16.42 11.01
CA VAL A 10 -18.34 15.84 10.41
C VAL A 10 -17.31 15.62 11.52
N VAL A 11 -17.03 14.36 11.83
CA VAL A 11 -16.05 13.99 12.87
C VAL A 11 -14.66 13.71 12.33
N GLU A 12 -14.54 13.38 11.05
CA GLU A 12 -13.25 13.09 10.38
C GLU A 12 -13.39 13.23 8.86
N GLU A 13 -12.34 13.68 8.18
CA GLU A 13 -12.28 13.74 6.72
C GLU A 13 -11.05 13.01 6.17
N ALA A 14 -11.27 12.10 5.23
CA ALA A 14 -10.20 11.32 4.64
C ALA A 14 -10.42 11.00 3.16
N LEU A 15 -9.33 10.75 2.44
CA LEU A 15 -9.37 10.02 1.17
C LEU A 15 -9.76 8.56 1.45
N LEU A 16 -10.46 7.88 0.54
CA LEU A 16 -10.81 6.48 0.79
C LEU A 16 -9.56 5.58 0.88
N VAL A 17 -8.55 5.86 0.07
CA VAL A 17 -7.22 5.17 0.10
C VAL A 17 -6.48 5.39 1.43
N ALA A 18 -6.88 6.39 2.20
CA ALA A 18 -6.33 6.73 3.51
C ALA A 18 -7.01 6.01 4.68
N CYS A 19 -8.09 5.27 4.41
CA CYS A 19 -8.83 4.52 5.41
C CYS A 19 -8.30 3.08 5.51
N GLU A 20 -8.34 2.55 6.73
CA GLU A 20 -8.21 1.12 6.97
C GLU A 20 -9.53 0.44 6.60
N ILE A 21 -9.44 -0.68 5.88
CA ILE A 21 -10.60 -1.50 5.52
C ILE A 21 -10.35 -2.91 6.05
N SER A 22 -11.24 -3.39 6.91
CA SER A 22 -11.12 -4.71 7.54
C SER A 22 -12.47 -5.42 7.61
N ILE A 23 -12.44 -6.76 7.57
CA ILE A 23 -13.66 -7.58 7.61
C ILE A 23 -14.02 -7.87 9.07
N CYS A 24 -15.26 -7.59 9.45
CA CYS A 24 -15.84 -7.97 10.73
C CYS A 24 -16.34 -9.42 10.66
N ARG A 25 -15.43 -10.38 10.85
CA ARG A 25 -15.71 -11.82 10.65
C ARG A 25 -16.85 -12.34 11.55
N GLU A 26 -16.94 -11.82 12.77
CA GLU A 26 -17.94 -12.24 13.77
C GLU A 26 -19.38 -11.90 13.37
N GLU A 27 -19.57 -10.89 12.52
CA GLU A 27 -20.89 -10.45 12.05
C GLU A 27 -21.16 -10.78 10.59
N CYS A 28 -20.21 -11.45 9.94
CA CYS A 28 -20.44 -12.03 8.63
C CYS A 28 -21.37 -13.24 8.77
N THR A 29 -22.27 -13.39 7.79
CA THR A 29 -23.15 -14.56 7.66
C THR A 29 -22.96 -15.18 6.28
N GLN A 30 -23.63 -16.30 6.00
CA GLN A 30 -23.61 -16.92 4.67
C GLN A 30 -24.09 -15.98 3.55
N ASN A 31 -24.88 -14.95 3.86
CA ASN A 31 -25.47 -14.05 2.87
C ASN A 31 -24.99 -12.61 2.98
N GLN A 32 -24.15 -12.29 3.97
CA GLN A 32 -23.74 -10.92 4.28
C GLN A 32 -22.28 -10.88 4.71
N LEU A 33 -21.50 -10.03 4.07
CA LEU A 33 -20.19 -9.63 4.53
C LEU A 33 -20.32 -8.30 5.28
N VAL A 34 -19.67 -8.19 6.44
CA VAL A 34 -19.59 -6.95 7.20
C VAL A 34 -18.15 -6.49 7.19
N PHE A 35 -17.93 -5.22 6.86
CA PHE A 35 -16.61 -4.63 6.90
C PHE A 35 -16.63 -3.24 7.53
N PHE A 36 -15.49 -2.86 8.08
CA PHE A 36 -15.23 -1.54 8.60
C PHE A 36 -14.49 -0.72 7.55
N VAL A 37 -14.82 0.57 7.51
CA VAL A 37 -13.94 1.61 6.95
C VAL A 37 -13.59 2.52 8.12
N LYS A 38 -12.31 2.65 8.44
CA LYS A 38 -11.86 3.34 9.66
C LYS A 38 -10.79 4.38 9.35
N ARG A 39 -10.84 5.49 10.08
CA ARG A 39 -9.80 6.53 10.13
C ARG A 39 -9.69 7.07 11.54
N GLY A 40 -8.53 6.92 12.17
CA GLY A 40 -8.34 7.36 13.56
C GLY A 40 -9.34 6.66 14.49
N GLN A 41 -10.14 7.45 15.21
CA GLN A 41 -11.23 6.94 16.06
C GLN A 41 -12.57 6.82 15.32
N ALA A 42 -12.73 7.47 14.16
CA ALA A 42 -13.93 7.41 13.37
C ALA A 42 -13.98 6.10 12.56
N TYR A 43 -15.15 5.45 12.53
CA TYR A 43 -15.36 4.28 11.69
C TYR A 43 -16.80 4.16 11.22
N ALA A 44 -16.96 3.56 10.05
CA ALA A 44 -18.26 3.17 9.51
C ALA A 44 -18.30 1.66 9.35
N LYS A 45 -19.42 1.05 9.73
CA LYS A 45 -19.69 -0.38 9.63
C LYS A 45 -20.70 -0.61 8.52
N ILE A 46 -20.25 -1.30 7.48
CA ILE A 46 -20.99 -1.46 6.22
C ILE A 46 -21.28 -2.94 6.01
N GLY A 47 -22.55 -3.25 5.79
CA GLY A 47 -23.04 -4.53 5.34
C GLY A 47 -23.04 -4.58 3.82
N TYR A 48 -22.57 -5.68 3.28
CA TYR A 48 -22.59 -6.01 1.86
C TYR A 48 -23.33 -7.33 1.67
N ARG A 49 -24.42 -7.30 0.92
CA ARG A 49 -25.24 -8.46 0.61
C ARG A 49 -25.25 -8.67 -0.89
N ILE A 50 -25.12 -9.92 -1.34
CA ILE A 50 -25.11 -10.29 -2.76
C ILE A 50 -26.47 -10.83 -3.22
N LYS A 51 -27.22 -11.50 -2.32
CA LYS A 51 -28.52 -12.15 -2.60
C LYS A 51 -29.65 -11.53 -1.76
N PRO A 52 -30.85 -11.28 -2.32
CA PRO A 52 -31.28 -11.56 -3.70
C PRO A 52 -30.67 -10.60 -4.73
N ASP A 53 -30.24 -9.42 -4.29
CA ASP A 53 -29.63 -8.32 -5.04
C ASP A 53 -28.35 -7.82 -4.35
N ILE A 54 -27.47 -7.18 -5.11
CA ILE A 54 -26.31 -6.49 -4.53
C ILE A 54 -26.83 -5.27 -3.76
N ALA A 55 -26.53 -5.21 -2.47
CA ALA A 55 -26.90 -4.09 -1.63
C ALA A 55 -25.77 -3.74 -0.65
N PHE A 56 -25.56 -2.43 -0.48
CA PHE A 56 -24.74 -1.85 0.56
C PHE A 56 -25.62 -1.09 1.54
N TYR A 57 -25.39 -1.28 2.84
CA TYR A 57 -26.11 -0.59 3.89
C TYR A 57 -25.22 -0.38 5.10
N TYR A 58 -25.53 0.64 5.89
CA TYR A 58 -24.92 0.83 7.19
C TYR A 58 -25.58 -0.10 8.21
N LEU A 59 -24.79 -0.73 9.09
CA LEU A 59 -25.34 -1.47 10.23
C LEU A 59 -25.87 -0.48 11.28
N GLU A 60 -26.89 -0.89 12.05
CA GLU A 60 -27.46 -0.05 13.12
C GLU A 60 -26.41 0.38 14.15
N SER A 61 -25.43 -0.48 14.41
CA SER A 61 -24.33 -0.20 15.34
C SER A 61 -23.22 0.69 14.72
N THR A 62 -23.40 1.24 13.52
CA THR A 62 -22.38 2.13 12.94
C THR A 62 -22.37 3.46 13.68
N PRO A 63 -21.24 3.96 14.18
CA PRO A 63 -21.20 5.27 14.81
C PRO A 63 -21.16 6.40 13.78
N CYS A 64 -20.57 6.15 12.60
CA CYS A 64 -20.50 7.13 11.52
C CYS A 64 -21.06 6.56 10.20
N LYS A 65 -21.56 7.45 9.35
CA LYS A 65 -21.83 7.24 7.92
C LYS A 65 -20.76 7.92 7.09
N LEU A 66 -20.51 7.41 5.90
CA LEU A 66 -19.55 7.96 4.95
C LEU A 66 -20.24 8.79 3.87
N HIS A 67 -19.84 10.04 3.73
CA HIS A 67 -20.33 10.97 2.70
C HIS A 67 -19.20 11.36 1.73
N GLU A 68 -19.51 11.50 0.43
CA GLU A 68 -18.56 12.05 -0.54
C GLU A 68 -18.35 13.54 -0.26
N THR A 69 -17.13 14.01 -0.42
CA THR A 69 -16.80 15.44 -0.33
C THR A 69 -16.28 15.92 -1.67
N ARG A 70 -16.77 17.07 -2.14
CA ARG A 70 -16.24 17.77 -3.33
C ARG A 70 -15.91 19.21 -2.94
N GLY A 71 -14.63 19.51 -2.86
CA GLY A 71 -14.17 20.75 -2.23
C GLY A 71 -14.60 20.78 -0.77
N ASN A 72 -15.20 21.88 -0.32
CA ASN A 72 -15.68 22.05 1.06
C ASN A 72 -17.14 21.58 1.26
N ASN A 73 -17.76 21.00 0.23
CA ASN A 73 -19.16 20.57 0.30
C ASN A 73 -19.26 19.07 0.56
N VAL A 74 -20.01 18.70 1.59
CA VAL A 74 -20.39 17.32 1.90
C VAL A 74 -21.63 16.95 1.09
N LEU A 75 -21.49 15.97 0.19
CA LEU A 75 -22.58 15.43 -0.63
C LEU A 75 -23.23 14.23 0.10
N ARG A 76 -24.52 14.37 0.46
CA ARG A 76 -25.21 13.38 1.32
C ARG A 76 -25.41 12.00 0.67
N GLN A 77 -25.20 10.99 1.52
CA GLN A 77 -25.55 9.55 1.54
C GLN A 77 -25.61 8.69 0.27
N LYS A 78 -26.14 9.17 -0.87
CA LYS A 78 -26.32 8.32 -2.06
C LYS A 78 -25.03 8.11 -2.86
N SER A 79 -23.99 8.90 -2.68
CA SER A 79 -22.81 8.81 -3.55
C SER A 79 -21.95 7.56 -3.33
N LEU A 80 -21.59 7.21 -2.09
CA LEU A 80 -20.68 6.07 -1.87
C LEU A 80 -21.31 4.74 -2.28
N PHE A 81 -22.52 4.44 -1.81
CA PHE A 81 -23.17 3.18 -2.15
C PHE A 81 -23.55 3.11 -3.62
N THR A 82 -23.92 4.23 -4.27
CA THR A 82 -24.08 4.27 -5.73
C THR A 82 -22.75 3.97 -6.42
N LEU A 83 -21.65 4.60 -6.00
CA LEU A 83 -20.32 4.35 -6.54
C LEU A 83 -19.87 2.88 -6.37
N LEU A 84 -20.09 2.28 -5.20
CA LEU A 84 -19.79 0.87 -4.95
C LEU A 84 -20.73 -0.09 -5.69
N THR A 85 -21.92 0.38 -6.09
CA THR A 85 -22.87 -0.42 -6.90
C THR A 85 -22.50 -0.34 -8.39
N ASP A 86 -22.16 0.85 -8.88
CA ASP A 86 -21.73 1.09 -10.26
C ASP A 86 -20.35 0.47 -10.55
N ALA A 87 -19.48 0.42 -9.53
CA ALA A 87 -18.19 -0.24 -9.55
C ALA A 87 -18.15 -1.30 -8.43
N PRO A 88 -18.65 -2.52 -8.67
CA PRO A 88 -18.77 -3.54 -7.64
C PRO A 88 -17.43 -3.90 -7.02
N ILE A 89 -17.45 -4.14 -5.70
CA ILE A 89 -16.28 -4.63 -4.96
C ILE A 89 -15.84 -5.97 -5.56
N ASN A 90 -14.53 -6.10 -5.75
CA ASN A 90 -13.91 -7.33 -6.19
C ASN A 90 -13.34 -8.06 -4.96
N PHE A 91 -13.81 -9.27 -4.71
CA PHE A 91 -13.21 -10.16 -3.73
C PHE A 91 -12.24 -11.10 -4.45
N TYR A 92 -11.06 -11.26 -3.88
CA TYR A 92 -10.08 -12.25 -4.31
C TYR A 92 -9.98 -13.30 -3.19
N PHE A 93 -10.26 -14.56 -3.53
CA PHE A 93 -10.23 -15.66 -2.57
C PHE A 93 -8.86 -16.34 -2.53
N GLU A 94 -8.65 -17.23 -1.55
CA GLU A 94 -7.39 -17.97 -1.39
C GLU A 94 -7.12 -18.94 -2.55
N ASP A 95 -8.18 -19.42 -3.20
CA ASP A 95 -8.12 -20.20 -4.44
C ASP A 95 -7.96 -19.33 -5.70
N TRP A 96 -7.79 -18.02 -5.51
CA TRP A 96 -7.59 -17.00 -6.53
C TRP A 96 -8.81 -16.74 -7.41
N SER A 97 -9.94 -17.38 -7.12
CA SER A 97 -11.20 -17.00 -7.73
C SER A 97 -11.48 -15.53 -7.39
N LYS A 98 -12.13 -14.86 -8.32
CA LYS A 98 -12.52 -13.45 -8.18
C LYS A 98 -14.03 -13.38 -8.18
N LEU A 99 -14.61 -12.83 -7.13
CA LEU A 99 -16.02 -12.45 -7.15
C LEU A 99 -16.12 -10.96 -7.47
N ALA A 100 -16.61 -10.66 -8.67
CA ALA A 100 -16.95 -9.31 -9.12
C ALA A 100 -18.47 -9.14 -9.09
N GLY A 101 -18.99 -8.48 -8.07
CA GLY A 101 -20.42 -8.38 -7.85
C GLY A 101 -21.07 -9.75 -7.64
N ARG A 102 -21.80 -10.26 -8.65
CA ARG A 102 -22.47 -11.58 -8.61
C ARG A 102 -21.75 -12.65 -9.42
N THR A 103 -20.70 -12.29 -10.13
CA THR A 103 -19.98 -13.20 -11.01
C THR A 103 -18.77 -13.75 -10.28
N LEU A 104 -18.82 -15.04 -9.92
CA LEU A 104 -17.64 -15.77 -9.49
C LEU A 104 -16.88 -16.21 -10.74
N MET A 105 -15.67 -15.69 -10.87
CA MET A 105 -14.71 -16.07 -11.89
C MET A 105 -13.73 -17.04 -11.24
N ASP A 106 -13.79 -18.31 -11.65
CA ASP A 106 -12.80 -19.29 -11.22
C ASP A 106 -11.42 -18.91 -11.77
N PHE A 107 -10.39 -19.25 -10.99
CA PHE A 107 -9.02 -19.01 -11.42
C PHE A 107 -8.56 -20.15 -12.32
N ASN A 108 -8.29 -19.82 -13.58
CA ASN A 108 -7.73 -20.80 -14.50
C ASN A 108 -6.24 -21.01 -14.16
N THR A 109 -5.86 -22.26 -13.95
CA THR A 109 -4.54 -22.71 -13.43
C THR A 109 -3.31 -22.32 -14.29
N GLY A 110 -3.51 -21.72 -15.47
CA GLY A 110 -2.44 -21.22 -16.34
C GLY A 110 -2.02 -19.79 -16.02
N PHE A 111 -1.68 -19.50 -14.77
CA PHE A 111 -1.23 -18.16 -14.38
C PHE A 111 0.26 -17.98 -14.72
N ASP A 112 0.58 -16.94 -15.49
CA ASP A 112 1.96 -16.48 -15.63
C ASP A 112 2.38 -15.84 -14.31
N LEU A 113 3.07 -16.62 -13.47
CA LEU A 113 3.67 -16.09 -12.25
C LEU A 113 4.47 -14.83 -12.60
N MET A 114 4.50 -13.90 -11.65
CA MET A 114 5.38 -12.73 -11.75
C MET A 114 6.76 -13.17 -12.31
N PRO A 115 7.35 -12.40 -13.25
CA PRO A 115 8.55 -12.81 -13.97
C PRO A 115 9.64 -13.34 -13.04
N ASP A 116 10.36 -14.36 -13.50
CA ASP A 116 11.54 -14.83 -12.79
C ASP A 116 12.52 -13.67 -12.55
N GLY A 117 13.06 -13.58 -11.34
CA GLY A 117 13.93 -12.47 -10.92
C GLY A 117 13.21 -11.22 -10.40
N ALA A 118 11.88 -11.17 -10.44
CA ALA A 118 11.14 -10.08 -9.81
C ALA A 118 11.15 -10.16 -8.27
N ILE A 119 11.33 -11.36 -7.69
CA ILE A 119 11.73 -11.53 -6.29
C ILE A 119 13.24 -11.71 -6.25
N GLN A 120 13.94 -10.73 -5.68
CA GLN A 120 15.40 -10.69 -5.59
C GLN A 120 15.83 -11.01 -4.16
N ALA A 121 16.68 -12.02 -4.02
CA ALA A 121 17.30 -12.36 -2.76
C ALA A 121 18.44 -11.39 -2.43
N ILE A 122 18.37 -10.77 -1.27
CA ILE A 122 19.36 -9.85 -0.73
C ILE A 122 19.96 -10.49 0.52
N GLY A 123 21.29 -10.60 0.54
CA GLY A 123 22.03 -11.09 1.70
C GLY A 123 22.07 -10.07 2.84
N TRP A 124 20.94 -9.80 3.48
CA TRP A 124 20.81 -8.77 4.52
C TRP A 124 21.81 -8.91 5.66
N SER A 125 22.19 -10.13 6.02
CA SER A 125 23.17 -10.43 7.07
C SER A 125 24.59 -9.95 6.74
N GLY A 126 24.92 -9.79 5.45
CA GLY A 126 26.19 -9.20 5.01
C GLY A 126 26.16 -7.68 4.93
N LEU A 127 25.00 -7.06 5.17
CA LEU A 127 24.81 -5.62 5.13
C LEU A 127 24.76 -5.05 6.55
N GLN A 128 25.23 -3.82 6.72
CA GLN A 128 25.11 -3.08 7.99
C GLN A 128 23.69 -2.54 8.15
N VAL A 129 22.68 -3.42 8.17
CA VAL A 129 21.26 -3.05 8.21
C VAL A 129 20.57 -3.78 9.37
N ASN A 130 19.81 -3.03 10.17
CA ASN A 130 18.95 -3.58 11.19
C ASN A 130 17.58 -3.91 10.60
N VAL A 131 17.40 -5.16 10.16
CA VAL A 131 16.17 -5.64 9.50
C VAL A 131 14.92 -5.58 10.38
N ASN A 132 15.06 -5.37 11.69
CA ASN A 132 13.94 -5.24 12.62
C ASN A 132 13.45 -3.79 12.78
N ARG A 133 14.06 -2.85 12.07
CA ARG A 133 13.73 -1.42 12.12
C ARG A 133 13.54 -0.86 10.70
N GLU A 134 12.28 -0.50 10.39
CA GLU A 134 11.93 0.22 9.17
C GLU A 134 12.67 1.57 9.12
N PHE A 135 12.55 2.36 10.17
CA PHE A 135 13.21 3.65 10.37
C PHE A 135 13.67 3.80 11.83
N TYR A 136 14.50 4.80 12.10
CA TYR A 136 14.89 5.20 13.45
C TYR A 136 14.19 6.47 13.91
N THR A 137 13.65 6.44 15.12
CA THR A 137 13.22 7.65 15.84
C THR A 137 14.43 8.38 16.44
N ALA A 138 14.23 9.60 16.95
CA ALA A 138 15.29 10.33 17.67
C ALA A 138 15.82 9.55 18.89
N ASP A 139 14.94 8.80 19.56
CA ASP A 139 15.30 7.95 20.69
C ASP A 139 16.11 6.73 20.22
N ASP A 140 15.71 6.09 19.11
CA ASP A 140 16.49 5.01 18.50
C ASP A 140 17.89 5.49 18.10
N ILE A 141 18.02 6.66 17.48
CA ILE A 141 19.34 7.24 17.10
C ILE A 141 20.21 7.45 18.33
N THR A 142 19.63 8.00 19.40
CA THR A 142 20.35 8.24 20.67
C THR A 142 20.79 6.92 21.30
N ALA A 143 19.90 5.93 21.35
CA ALA A 143 20.19 4.61 21.89
C ALA A 143 21.26 3.87 21.07
N ASN A 144 21.16 3.90 19.74
CA ASN A 144 22.14 3.30 18.83
C ASN A 144 23.52 3.94 19.02
N THR A 145 23.57 5.27 19.14
CA THR A 145 24.83 6.00 19.39
C THR A 145 25.48 5.57 20.71
N LEU A 146 24.69 5.47 21.78
CA LEU A 146 25.17 5.01 23.10
C LEU A 146 25.64 3.55 23.08
N ALA A 147 24.96 2.69 22.32
CA ALA A 147 25.28 1.28 22.17
C ALA A 147 26.42 1.02 21.16
N GLY A 148 26.84 2.03 20.39
CA GLY A 148 27.78 1.87 19.28
C GLY A 148 27.20 1.05 18.10
N ASP A 149 25.88 0.94 17.99
CA ASP A 149 25.23 0.29 16.85
C ASP A 149 25.25 1.22 15.64
N THR A 150 25.99 0.82 14.60
CA THR A 150 26.18 1.59 13.37
C THR A 150 25.31 1.09 12.22
N ARG A 151 24.46 0.08 12.46
CA ARG A 151 23.59 -0.47 11.43
C ARG A 151 22.53 0.55 11.03
N LEU A 152 22.29 0.66 9.74
CA LEU A 152 21.25 1.49 9.15
C LEU A 152 19.87 0.90 9.41
N SER A 153 18.84 1.76 9.45
CA SER A 153 17.47 1.29 9.28
C SER A 153 17.24 0.82 7.84
N ILE A 154 16.14 0.11 7.58
CA ILE A 154 15.80 -0.31 6.21
C ILE A 154 15.64 0.92 5.31
N HIS A 155 14.99 1.97 5.79
CA HIS A 155 14.77 3.20 5.02
C HIS A 155 16.09 3.88 4.68
N ASP A 156 16.99 4.05 5.66
CA ASP A 156 18.29 4.68 5.42
C ASP A 156 19.13 3.87 4.42
N TYR A 157 19.06 2.54 4.48
CA TYR A 157 19.73 1.69 3.52
C TYR A 157 19.18 1.86 2.10
N ILE A 158 17.85 1.84 1.94
CA ILE A 158 17.22 2.02 0.63
C ILE A 158 17.48 3.43 0.08
N GLU A 159 17.45 4.46 0.92
CA GLU A 159 17.82 5.82 0.55
C GLU A 159 19.25 5.85 0.01
N GLN A 160 20.22 5.34 0.77
CA GLN A 160 21.62 5.27 0.35
C GLN A 160 21.83 4.45 -0.92
N MET A 161 21.07 3.37 -1.10
CA MET A 161 21.14 2.53 -2.29
C MET A 161 20.72 3.27 -3.56
N VAL A 162 19.69 4.13 -3.50
CA VAL A 162 19.18 4.84 -4.69
C VAL A 162 19.85 6.20 -4.92
N LEU A 163 20.49 6.78 -3.91
CA LEU A 163 21.14 8.10 -4.01
C LEU A 163 22.13 8.23 -5.18
N PRO A 164 22.96 7.24 -5.55
CA PRO A 164 23.89 7.37 -6.67
C PRO A 164 23.20 7.48 -8.04
N ASP A 165 22.12 6.72 -8.25
CA ASP A 165 21.57 6.44 -9.58
C ASP A 165 20.35 7.29 -9.97
N TYR A 166 19.77 8.03 -9.01
CA TYR A 166 18.56 8.81 -9.20
C TYR A 166 18.80 10.31 -9.01
N ASP A 167 18.15 11.15 -9.80
CA ASP A 167 18.32 12.60 -9.77
C ASP A 167 17.60 13.25 -8.59
N VAL A 168 16.46 12.67 -8.20
CA VAL A 168 15.67 13.10 -7.04
C VAL A 168 15.32 11.90 -6.18
N VAL A 169 15.52 12.04 -4.87
CA VAL A 169 15.07 11.07 -3.86
C VAL A 169 14.17 11.80 -2.86
N TYR A 170 12.97 11.28 -2.65
CA TYR A 170 11.94 11.85 -1.79
C TYR A 170 11.57 10.82 -0.71
N TYR A 171 11.79 11.17 0.55
CA TYR A 171 11.42 10.35 1.71
C TYR A 171 10.04 10.76 2.21
N ASP A 172 9.06 9.87 2.06
CA ASP A 172 7.66 10.17 2.36
C ASP A 172 7.08 9.40 3.56
N HIS A 173 7.92 8.88 4.46
CA HIS A 173 7.46 8.09 5.61
C HIS A 173 6.55 8.88 6.58
N ALA A 174 5.23 8.76 6.41
CA ALA A 174 4.21 9.37 7.25
C ALA A 174 2.82 8.86 6.86
N SER A 175 1.83 9.11 7.73
CA SER A 175 0.42 8.85 7.39
C SER A 175 0.06 9.37 5.99
N LEU A 176 -0.53 8.49 5.19
CA LEU A 176 -1.04 8.78 3.84
C LEU A 176 0.06 9.11 2.83
N GLU A 177 1.23 8.55 3.02
CA GLU A 177 2.32 8.58 2.05
C GLU A 177 1.95 8.01 0.68
N VAL A 178 2.76 8.38 -0.30
CA VAL A 178 2.78 7.73 -1.61
C VAL A 178 3.45 6.36 -1.50
N ALA A 179 4.64 6.33 -0.91
CA ALA A 179 5.47 5.18 -0.56
C ALA A 179 6.56 5.66 0.42
N ASP A 180 7.22 4.79 1.19
CA ASP A 180 8.24 5.24 2.15
C ASP A 180 9.36 6.06 1.49
N ILE A 181 9.85 5.58 0.34
CA ILE A 181 10.88 6.25 -0.46
C ILE A 181 10.46 6.27 -1.93
N LEU A 182 10.66 7.41 -2.57
CA LEU A 182 10.45 7.58 -3.99
C LEU A 182 11.75 8.03 -4.65
N ALA A 183 12.10 7.43 -5.77
CA ALA A 183 13.31 7.77 -6.53
C ALA A 183 12.95 8.09 -7.98
N PHE A 184 13.48 9.20 -8.51
CA PHE A 184 13.13 9.72 -9.83
C PHE A 184 14.36 10.03 -10.67
N ARG A 185 14.32 9.59 -11.92
CA ARG A 185 15.14 10.04 -13.03
C ARG A 185 14.28 9.97 -14.31
N PRO A 186 14.66 10.61 -15.43
CA PRO A 186 13.80 10.74 -16.62
C PRO A 186 13.21 9.44 -17.17
N ASP A 187 13.92 8.33 -17.05
CA ASP A 187 13.57 7.01 -17.60
C ASP A 187 13.15 5.98 -16.54
N SER A 188 13.24 6.29 -15.25
CA SER A 188 12.92 5.35 -14.17
C SER A 188 12.34 6.06 -12.95
N ILE A 189 11.18 5.60 -12.51
CA ILE A 189 10.52 6.04 -11.29
C ILE A 189 10.28 4.82 -10.41
N LYS A 190 10.75 4.88 -9.16
CA LYS A 190 10.59 3.80 -8.18
C LYS A 190 9.85 4.26 -6.95
N PHE A 191 8.90 3.43 -6.51
CA PHE A 191 8.22 3.57 -5.21
C PHE A 191 8.61 2.39 -4.34
N PHE A 192 9.22 2.65 -3.18
CA PHE A 192 9.64 1.61 -2.23
C PHE A 192 8.69 1.59 -1.04
N HIS A 193 8.12 0.42 -0.77
CA HIS A 193 7.33 0.12 0.42
C HIS A 193 8.12 -0.84 1.29
N CYS A 194 8.54 -0.38 2.45
CA CYS A 194 9.42 -1.11 3.35
C CYS A 194 8.60 -1.71 4.49
N LYS A 195 8.93 -2.95 4.84
CA LYS A 195 8.37 -3.61 6.01
C LYS A 195 9.47 -4.36 6.74
N LYS A 196 9.56 -4.17 8.06
CA LYS A 196 10.55 -4.86 8.89
C LYS A 196 10.32 -6.36 8.91
N GLN A 197 11.37 -7.08 9.29
CA GLN A 197 11.26 -8.45 9.73
C GLN A 197 10.62 -8.49 11.13
N SER A 198 9.50 -9.20 11.23
CA SER A 198 8.90 -9.59 12.49
C SER A 198 9.56 -10.87 13.03
N GLY A 199 10.03 -10.82 14.27
CA GLY A 199 10.72 -11.93 14.93
C GLY A 199 12.21 -12.06 14.57
N GLU A 200 12.87 -13.03 15.20
CA GLU A 200 14.33 -13.23 15.08
C GLU A 200 14.75 -13.84 13.73
N GLU A 201 13.87 -14.61 13.10
CA GLU A 201 14.15 -15.33 11.85
C GLU A 201 13.15 -14.95 10.74
N PRO A 202 13.56 -14.93 9.46
CA PRO A 202 12.66 -14.76 8.32
C PRO A 202 11.61 -15.90 8.27
N ARG A 203 10.38 -15.60 8.67
CA ARG A 203 9.30 -16.60 8.79
C ARG A 203 8.25 -16.56 7.69
N CYS A 204 8.41 -15.70 6.68
CA CYS A 204 7.37 -15.49 5.66
C CYS A 204 6.03 -15.10 6.30
N SER A 205 6.07 -14.10 7.20
CA SER A 205 4.89 -13.59 7.91
C SER A 205 3.84 -13.13 6.90
N VAL A 206 2.70 -13.82 6.87
CA VAL A 206 1.64 -13.58 5.88
C VAL A 206 1.02 -12.20 6.09
N ASP A 207 0.84 -11.77 7.33
CA ASP A 207 0.26 -10.46 7.66
C ASP A 207 1.15 -9.31 7.18
N ASP A 208 2.47 -9.39 7.43
CA ASP A 208 3.43 -8.39 6.97
C ASP A 208 3.42 -8.28 5.44
N ILE A 209 3.26 -9.42 4.76
CA ILE A 209 3.20 -9.49 3.30
C ILE A 209 1.88 -8.90 2.76
N TYR A 210 0.74 -9.20 3.38
CA TYR A 210 -0.55 -8.61 3.01
C TYR A 210 -0.53 -7.09 3.18
N GLU A 211 0.05 -6.59 4.26
CA GLU A 211 0.14 -5.15 4.53
C GLU A 211 0.94 -4.44 3.44
N VAL A 212 2.19 -4.87 3.19
CA VAL A 212 3.08 -4.20 2.23
C VAL A 212 2.62 -4.39 0.78
N CYS A 213 2.02 -5.55 0.46
CA CYS A 213 1.37 -5.78 -0.82
C CYS A 213 0.15 -4.86 -1.02
N GLY A 214 -0.64 -4.65 0.03
CA GLY A 214 -1.76 -3.71 0.01
C GLY A 214 -1.31 -2.27 -0.19
N GLN A 215 -0.17 -1.87 0.41
CA GLN A 215 0.43 -0.56 0.16
C GLN A 215 0.88 -0.40 -1.30
N ALA A 216 1.57 -1.40 -1.86
CA ALA A 216 1.99 -1.42 -3.27
C ALA A 216 0.79 -1.31 -4.23
N VAL A 217 -0.29 -2.04 -3.98
CA VAL A 217 -1.53 -1.95 -4.78
C VAL A 217 -2.19 -0.57 -4.64
N LYS A 218 -2.23 -0.02 -3.43
CA LYS A 218 -2.83 1.31 -3.16
C LYS A 218 -2.03 2.43 -3.81
N SER A 219 -0.71 2.31 -3.92
CA SER A 219 0.13 3.38 -4.50
C SER A 219 -0.08 3.58 -6.00
N ALA A 220 -0.76 2.65 -6.68
CA ALA A 220 -1.19 2.80 -8.08
C ALA A 220 -2.00 4.08 -8.33
N VAL A 221 -2.75 4.58 -7.33
CA VAL A 221 -3.51 5.85 -7.46
C VAL A 221 -2.61 7.06 -7.72
N TRP A 222 -1.34 6.98 -7.31
CA TRP A 222 -0.35 8.04 -7.46
C TRP A 222 0.43 7.96 -8.76
N THR A 223 0.13 7.01 -9.66
CA THR A 223 0.85 6.84 -10.93
C THR A 223 0.46 7.90 -11.96
N ASN A 224 -0.64 8.62 -11.76
CA ASN A 224 -0.94 9.78 -12.58
C ASN A 224 0.00 10.95 -12.23
N LYS A 225 0.77 11.41 -13.21
CA LYS A 225 1.79 12.46 -13.08
C LYS A 225 1.30 13.71 -12.36
N LYS A 226 0.11 14.23 -12.71
CA LYS A 226 -0.41 15.47 -12.11
C LYS A 226 -0.83 15.23 -10.66
N VAL A 227 -1.45 14.09 -10.39
CA VAL A 227 -1.87 13.69 -9.04
C VAL A 227 -0.64 13.51 -8.14
N LEU A 228 0.40 12.83 -8.62
CA LEU A 228 1.66 12.63 -7.91
C LEU A 228 2.33 13.95 -7.54
N LEU A 229 2.56 14.81 -8.55
CA LEU A 229 3.24 16.09 -8.34
C LEU A 229 2.49 16.95 -7.33
N ASN A 230 1.16 17.05 -7.46
CA ASN A 230 0.35 17.81 -6.51
C ASN A 230 0.44 17.23 -5.10
N ARG A 231 0.44 15.89 -4.97
CA ARG A 231 0.56 15.22 -3.67
C ARG A 231 1.90 15.50 -3.01
N LEU A 232 3.01 15.33 -3.74
CA LEU A 232 4.36 15.54 -3.20
C LEU A 232 4.64 17.02 -2.87
N VAL A 233 4.15 17.95 -3.69
CA VAL A 233 4.24 19.40 -3.40
C VAL A 233 3.42 19.77 -2.17
N TYR A 234 2.19 19.24 -2.04
CA TYR A 234 1.35 19.47 -0.87
C TYR A 234 2.02 18.96 0.41
N ARG A 235 2.54 17.74 0.37
CA ARG A 235 3.19 17.11 1.53
C ARG A 235 4.49 17.79 1.94
N ASN A 236 5.26 18.30 0.96
CA ASN A 236 6.48 19.04 1.26
C ASN A 236 6.22 20.41 1.91
N LYS A 237 5.03 21.01 1.73
CA LYS A 237 4.68 22.29 2.35
C LYS A 237 4.20 22.15 3.80
N GLY A 238 3.64 20.99 4.15
CA GLY A 238 3.06 20.73 5.47
C GLY A 238 4.04 20.20 6.50
N ASP A 239 5.31 20.03 6.16
CA ASP A 239 6.32 19.40 7.00
C ASP A 239 7.42 20.38 7.41
N THR A 240 7.92 20.25 8.64
CA THR A 240 9.11 20.95 9.13
C THR A 240 10.41 20.22 8.75
N GLY A 241 10.31 18.96 8.30
CA GLY A 241 11.43 18.17 7.78
C GLY A 241 11.61 18.28 6.25
N ASN A 242 12.86 18.21 5.79
CA ASN A 242 13.14 18.14 4.36
C ASN A 242 12.90 16.71 3.83
N ARG A 243 11.77 16.52 3.13
CA ARG A 243 11.43 15.26 2.44
C ARG A 243 12.29 15.00 1.21
N VAL A 244 12.87 16.04 0.60
CA VAL A 244 13.75 15.89 -0.56
C VAL A 244 15.19 15.61 -0.09
N LYS A 245 15.60 14.35 -0.18
CA LYS A 245 16.92 13.87 0.24
C LYS A 245 18.01 14.11 -0.80
N LYS A 246 17.64 14.15 -2.08
CA LYS A 246 18.49 14.54 -3.21
C LYS A 246 17.68 15.33 -4.23
N GLY A 247 18.32 16.34 -4.83
CA GLY A 247 17.71 17.18 -5.86
C GLY A 247 16.81 18.28 -5.28
N SER A 248 15.73 18.61 -5.99
CA SER A 248 14.77 19.64 -5.57
C SER A 248 13.38 19.34 -6.11
N LEU A 249 12.34 20.01 -5.57
CA LEU A 249 10.98 19.93 -6.13
C LEU A 249 10.89 20.46 -7.56
N ASP A 250 11.72 21.45 -7.92
CA ASP A 250 11.79 21.94 -9.29
C ASP A 250 12.38 20.88 -10.22
N LYS A 251 13.43 20.17 -9.77
CA LYS A 251 14.00 19.07 -10.55
C LYS A 251 13.02 17.90 -10.70
N LEU A 252 12.29 17.56 -9.64
CA LEU A 252 11.20 16.58 -9.68
C LEU A 252 10.16 16.98 -10.73
N LYS A 253 9.75 18.24 -10.72
CA LYS A 253 8.78 18.79 -11.68
C LYS A 253 9.32 18.72 -13.11
N GLU A 254 10.59 19.06 -13.35
CA GLU A 254 11.24 18.92 -14.66
C GLU A 254 11.20 17.47 -15.15
N ILE A 255 11.60 16.50 -14.32
CA ILE A 255 11.59 15.07 -14.65
C ILE A 255 10.19 14.60 -15.00
N LEU A 256 9.19 14.95 -14.19
CA LEU A 256 7.81 14.57 -14.49
C LEU A 256 7.32 15.25 -15.77
N MET A 257 7.64 16.53 -16.00
CA MET A 257 7.22 17.24 -17.20
C MET A 257 7.88 16.74 -18.49
N SER A 258 9.08 16.15 -18.42
CA SER A 258 9.74 15.55 -19.59
C SER A 258 9.08 14.24 -20.05
N ILE A 259 8.34 13.56 -19.17
CA ILE A 259 7.59 12.35 -19.51
C ILE A 259 6.28 12.75 -20.20
N ASN A 260 6.11 12.40 -21.47
CA ASN A 260 4.91 12.80 -22.24
C ASN A 260 3.62 12.12 -21.74
N ASN A 261 3.70 10.89 -21.24
CA ASN A 261 2.53 10.14 -20.78
C ASN A 261 1.98 10.73 -19.47
N PRO A 262 0.65 11.01 -19.36
CA PRO A 262 0.06 11.40 -18.08
C PRO A 262 0.10 10.30 -17.02
N ASN A 263 0.08 9.03 -17.41
CA ASN A 263 0.25 7.89 -16.51
C ASN A 263 1.70 7.43 -16.56
N LEU A 264 2.35 7.41 -15.40
CA LEU A 264 3.74 7.05 -15.24
C LEU A 264 3.88 5.54 -15.18
N THR A 265 4.85 5.01 -15.91
CA THR A 265 5.37 3.65 -15.67
C THR A 265 6.22 3.72 -14.41
N VAL A 266 5.74 3.10 -13.33
CA VAL A 266 6.41 3.06 -12.03
C VAL A 266 6.83 1.63 -11.71
N ASP A 267 8.07 1.46 -11.28
CA ASP A 267 8.53 0.22 -10.67
C ASP A 267 8.25 0.28 -9.17
N ILE A 268 7.25 -0.49 -8.75
CA ILE A 268 6.89 -0.58 -7.33
C ILE A 268 7.72 -1.70 -6.71
N VAL A 269 8.39 -1.39 -5.62
CA VAL A 269 9.35 -2.26 -4.95
C VAL A 269 8.89 -2.51 -3.53
N ILE A 270 8.62 -3.77 -3.20
CA ILE A 270 8.41 -4.20 -1.82
C ILE A 270 9.77 -4.56 -1.23
N VAL A 271 10.11 -3.99 -0.08
CA VAL A 271 11.34 -4.33 0.67
C VAL A 271 10.92 -5.05 1.93
N GLN A 272 11.12 -6.37 1.97
CA GLN A 272 10.69 -7.21 3.09
C GLN A 272 11.76 -8.26 3.44
N PRO A 273 12.74 -7.91 4.28
CA PRO A 273 13.80 -8.82 4.72
C PRO A 273 13.28 -10.10 5.41
N GLY A 274 12.11 -10.07 6.06
CA GLY A 274 11.51 -11.23 6.71
C GLY A 274 10.95 -12.31 5.76
N LEU A 275 10.93 -12.04 4.45
CA LEU A 275 10.53 -13.02 3.43
C LEU A 275 11.73 -13.87 3.03
N LYS A 276 11.71 -15.16 3.34
CA LYS A 276 12.75 -16.10 2.91
C LYS A 276 12.47 -16.58 1.49
N THR A 277 13.46 -16.55 0.60
CA THR A 277 13.33 -16.99 -0.81
C THR A 277 13.81 -18.42 -1.04
N THR A 278 14.62 -18.98 -0.14
CA THR A 278 15.19 -20.33 -0.25
C THR A 278 15.19 -21.06 1.09
N ASN A 279 15.58 -22.34 1.11
CA ASN A 279 15.71 -23.14 2.34
C ASN A 279 14.45 -23.14 3.22
N HIS A 280 13.27 -23.24 2.60
CA HIS A 280 11.99 -23.38 3.29
C HIS A 280 11.86 -24.76 3.92
N SER A 281 11.26 -24.84 5.11
CA SER A 281 10.98 -26.10 5.80
C SER A 281 9.51 -26.18 6.23
N GLY A 282 8.93 -27.39 6.16
CA GLY A 282 7.55 -27.64 6.58
C GLY A 282 6.54 -26.67 5.95
N THR A 283 5.77 -25.98 6.79
CA THR A 283 4.72 -25.04 6.38
C THR A 283 5.23 -23.80 5.63
N GLN A 284 6.53 -23.52 5.65
CA GLN A 284 7.11 -22.38 4.94
C GLN A 284 7.06 -22.54 3.42
N VAL A 285 7.12 -23.77 2.91
CA VAL A 285 7.02 -24.03 1.47
C VAL A 285 5.66 -23.57 0.95
N GLU A 286 4.58 -23.99 1.62
CA GLU A 286 3.21 -23.63 1.27
C GLU A 286 2.92 -22.14 1.47
N ALA A 287 3.45 -21.55 2.55
CA ALA A 287 3.36 -20.11 2.78
C ALA A 287 4.05 -19.32 1.65
N TYR A 288 5.27 -19.68 1.27
CA TYR A 288 6.00 -19.02 0.20
C TYR A 288 5.29 -19.13 -1.15
N GLN A 289 4.72 -20.30 -1.49
CA GLN A 289 3.92 -20.44 -2.71
C GLN A 289 2.67 -19.55 -2.71
N ARG A 290 1.98 -19.42 -1.56
CA ARG A 290 0.84 -18.49 -1.43
C ARG A 290 1.29 -17.03 -1.60
N ILE A 291 2.43 -16.66 -1.02
CA ILE A 291 3.01 -15.31 -1.16
C ILE A 291 3.38 -15.00 -2.61
N ARG A 292 4.02 -15.95 -3.32
CA ARG A 292 4.34 -15.77 -4.75
C ARG A 292 3.10 -15.52 -5.59
N LYS A 293 2.01 -16.25 -5.32
CA LYS A 293 0.73 -16.05 -5.98
C LYS A 293 0.08 -14.70 -5.62
N LEU A 294 0.21 -14.24 -4.37
CA LEU A 294 -0.27 -12.93 -3.96
C LEU A 294 0.44 -11.80 -4.72
N PHE A 295 1.77 -11.82 -4.73
CA PHE A 295 2.55 -10.84 -5.49
C PHE A 295 2.24 -10.89 -6.98
N SER A 296 2.03 -12.08 -7.51
CA SER A 296 1.61 -12.29 -8.89
C SER A 296 0.27 -11.63 -9.21
N GLY A 297 -0.74 -11.78 -8.34
CA GLY A 297 -2.03 -11.08 -8.48
C GLY A 297 -1.90 -9.57 -8.36
N ALA A 298 -1.09 -9.08 -7.41
CA ALA A 298 -0.79 -7.66 -7.27
C ALA A 298 -0.07 -7.10 -8.50
N HIS A 299 0.91 -7.83 -9.04
CA HIS A 299 1.62 -7.47 -10.26
C HIS A 299 0.67 -7.34 -11.46
N ALA A 300 -0.19 -8.34 -11.69
CA ALA A 300 -1.16 -8.32 -12.78
C ALA A 300 -2.13 -7.13 -12.67
N TYR A 301 -2.59 -6.82 -11.45
CA TYR A 301 -3.42 -5.64 -11.19
C TYR A 301 -2.68 -4.33 -11.51
N LEU A 302 -1.43 -4.20 -11.03
CA LEU A 302 -0.59 -3.02 -11.25
C LEU A 302 -0.27 -2.78 -12.74
N GLN A 303 -0.02 -3.86 -13.49
CA GLN A 303 0.14 -3.80 -14.94
C GLN A 303 -1.13 -3.31 -15.64
N THR A 304 -2.29 -3.81 -15.21
CA THR A 304 -3.59 -3.46 -15.81
C THR A 304 -3.95 -1.99 -15.61
N ILE A 305 -3.67 -1.42 -14.44
CA ILE A 305 -4.07 -0.05 -14.10
C ILE A 305 -3.09 1.01 -14.60
N GLY A 306 -1.79 0.77 -14.45
CA GLY A 306 -0.79 1.83 -14.61
C GLY A 306 0.40 1.46 -15.47
N SER A 307 0.39 0.27 -16.12
CA SER A 307 1.60 -0.31 -16.72
C SER A 307 2.77 -0.33 -15.72
N CYS A 308 2.47 -0.49 -14.43
CA CYS A 308 3.45 -0.53 -13.37
C CYS A 308 4.02 -1.94 -13.23
N THR A 309 5.26 -2.04 -12.77
CA THR A 309 5.85 -3.32 -12.41
C THR A 309 5.87 -3.48 -10.89
N LEU A 310 5.97 -4.73 -10.44
CA LEU A 310 6.14 -5.07 -9.03
C LEU A 310 7.38 -5.94 -8.92
N SER A 311 8.27 -5.54 -8.01
CA SER A 311 9.45 -6.32 -7.63
C SER A 311 9.54 -6.39 -6.10
N VAL A 312 10.30 -7.37 -5.59
CA VAL A 312 10.42 -7.65 -4.16
C VAL A 312 11.89 -7.85 -3.82
N LEU A 313 12.40 -7.12 -2.84
CA LEU A 313 13.68 -7.37 -2.19
C LEU A 313 13.43 -8.19 -0.92
N ALA A 314 13.95 -9.41 -0.88
CA ALA A 314 13.68 -10.42 0.15
C ALA A 314 14.97 -11.06 0.68
N SER A 315 14.91 -11.93 1.68
CA SER A 315 16.06 -12.72 2.19
C SER A 315 16.36 -13.96 1.37
#